data_AF-A0A2S8GI51-F1
#
_entry.id   AF-A0A2S8GI51-F1
#
_cell.length_a   1.000
_cell.length_b   1.000
_cell.length_c   1.000
_cell.angle_alpha   90.00
_cell.angle_beta   90.00
_cell.angle_gamma   90.00
#
_symmetry.space_group_name_H-M   'P 1'
#
loop_
_entity.id
_entity.type
_entity.pdbx_description
1 polymer ?
#
loop_
_entity_poly.entity_id
_entity_poly.type
_entity_poly.pdbx_seq_one_letter_code
_entity_poly.pdbx_strand_id
1 'polypeptide(L)'
;MNSPEENPYASPCVDEIVLAEPGDIEIDNRDFYIESGKVVGVSRLHLPEVYFYCAADIVDDDSRRKCAKFYRRHREELRPPTVVRLFYSVCSGCASKDDAWTRRGSIVFNSQVVAAILSVVLIFELFSVIAIYESAESEFAIVVGAIVFFLLGLCGVAAFGAIVGCEYCSTKVSKTPKLVRFDGDMMVISRAGKKFCERYG
;
A
#
# COMPACT_ATOMS: atom_id res chain seq x y z
N MET A 1 14.54 -24.47 5.69
CA MET A 1 13.10 -24.65 5.39
C MET A 1 12.43 -23.30 5.60
N ASN A 2 11.81 -22.72 4.56
CA ASN A 2 11.06 -21.47 4.73
C ASN A 2 9.71 -21.81 5.36
N SER A 3 9.51 -21.44 6.62
CA SER A 3 8.19 -21.50 7.25
C SER A 3 7.21 -20.70 6.37
N PRO A 4 6.01 -21.24 6.08
CA PRO A 4 5.04 -20.55 5.22
C PRO A 4 4.72 -19.17 5.79
N GLU A 5 4.51 -18.17 4.90
CA GLU A 5 4.11 -16.83 5.32
C GLU A 5 2.82 -16.94 6.16
N GLU A 6 2.85 -16.35 7.35
CA GLU A 6 1.74 -16.43 8.29
C GLU A 6 0.56 -15.66 7.71
N ASN A 7 -0.63 -16.27 7.67
CA ASN A 7 -1.81 -15.64 7.10
C ASN A 7 -2.17 -14.40 7.95
N PRO A 8 -2.08 -13.17 7.40
CA PRO A 8 -2.35 -11.94 8.14
C PRO A 8 -3.82 -11.82 8.58
N TYR A 9 -4.72 -12.64 8.04
CA TYR A 9 -6.14 -12.69 8.41
C TYR A 9 -6.48 -13.83 9.40
N ALA A 10 -5.49 -14.62 9.83
CA ALA A 10 -5.72 -15.72 10.77
C ALA A 10 -5.92 -15.24 12.23
N SER A 11 -5.65 -13.97 12.53
CA SER A 11 -5.88 -13.40 13.86
C SER A 11 -7.20 -12.62 13.90
N PRO A 12 -8.15 -12.98 14.78
CA PRO A 12 -9.37 -12.19 15.01
C PRO A 12 -9.13 -10.90 15.80
N CYS A 13 -7.86 -10.55 16.08
CA CYS A 13 -7.47 -9.29 16.71
C CYS A 13 -6.88 -8.36 15.64
N VAL A 14 -7.42 -7.14 15.55
CA VAL A 14 -7.03 -6.16 14.53
C VAL A 14 -5.62 -5.65 14.83
N ASP A 15 -4.72 -5.71 13.85
CA ASP A 15 -3.40 -5.10 13.95
C ASP A 15 -3.56 -3.57 14.11
N GLU A 16 -2.89 -2.99 15.10
CA GLU A 16 -3.08 -1.59 15.51
C GLU A 16 -1.81 -0.78 15.31
N ILE A 17 -1.97 0.48 14.90
CA ILE A 17 -0.87 1.45 14.85
C ILE A 17 -1.25 2.60 15.77
N VAL A 18 -0.46 2.76 16.83
CA VAL A 18 -0.64 3.83 17.79
C VAL A 18 0.57 4.76 17.77
N LEU A 19 0.36 6.01 18.16
CA LEU A 19 1.48 6.90 18.50
C LEU A 19 2.14 6.33 19.75
N ALA A 20 3.47 6.21 19.73
CA ALA A 20 4.21 5.74 20.90
C ALA A 20 4.40 6.92 21.85
N GLU A 21 3.97 6.80 23.10
CA GLU A 21 4.25 7.81 24.11
C GLU A 21 5.72 7.74 24.56
N PRO A 22 6.33 8.84 25.03
CA PRO A 22 7.73 8.84 25.48
C PRO A 22 8.04 7.80 26.57
N GLY A 23 7.04 7.40 27.37
CA GLY A 23 7.14 6.37 28.40
C GLY A 23 6.94 4.93 27.91
N ASP A 24 6.45 4.73 26.68
CA ASP A 24 6.26 3.39 26.09
C ASP A 24 7.57 2.79 25.54
N ILE A 25 8.66 3.57 25.55
CA ILE A 25 9.95 3.24 24.94
C ILE A 25 10.92 2.75 26.02
N GLU A 26 10.55 1.69 26.73
CA GLU A 26 11.56 0.87 27.43
C GLU A 26 12.35 0.11 26.36
N ILE A 27 13.66 0.34 26.28
CA ILE A 27 14.52 -0.20 25.22
C ILE A 27 14.76 -1.69 25.51
N ASP A 28 13.93 -2.57 24.93
CA ASP A 28 14.06 -4.02 25.13
C ASP A 28 14.97 -4.68 24.08
N ASN A 29 14.93 -4.23 22.81
CA ASN A 29 15.79 -4.76 21.75
C ASN A 29 15.99 -3.77 20.57
N ARG A 30 17.24 -3.64 20.09
CA ARG A 30 17.61 -2.83 18.91
C ARG A 30 18.28 -3.63 17.79
N ASP A 31 18.52 -4.92 18.02
CA ASP A 31 19.20 -5.76 17.05
C ASP A 31 18.23 -6.25 15.98
N PHE A 32 18.54 -5.90 14.74
CA PHE A 32 17.81 -6.32 13.56
C PHE A 32 18.76 -6.47 12.37
N TYR A 33 18.28 -7.16 11.34
CA TYR A 33 18.93 -7.23 10.04
C TYR A 33 17.87 -7.17 8.93
N ILE A 34 18.32 -6.95 7.69
CA ILE A 34 17.46 -6.99 6.51
C ILE A 34 17.62 -8.32 5.80
N GLU A 35 16.51 -8.99 5.54
CA GLU A 35 16.46 -10.23 4.77
C GLU A 35 15.48 -10.07 3.62
N SER A 36 15.97 -10.12 2.37
CA SER A 36 15.13 -9.99 1.17
C SER A 36 14.23 -8.74 1.19
N GLY A 37 14.75 -7.61 1.66
CA GLY A 37 14.01 -6.35 1.79
C GLY A 37 12.97 -6.32 2.91
N LYS A 38 12.99 -7.29 3.83
CA LYS A 38 12.16 -7.35 5.04
C LYS A 38 13.04 -7.11 6.27
N VAL A 39 12.50 -6.45 7.28
CA VAL A 39 13.17 -6.23 8.57
C VAL A 39 12.96 -7.46 9.44
N VAL A 40 14.05 -8.02 9.97
CA VAL A 40 13.99 -9.18 10.86
C VAL A 40 14.61 -8.83 12.21
N GLY A 41 13.91 -9.12 13.29
CA GLY A 41 14.42 -8.89 14.65
C GLY A 41 13.48 -9.44 15.71
N VAL A 42 13.90 -9.37 16.97
CA VAL A 42 13.16 -9.90 18.12
C VAL A 42 12.18 -8.85 18.66
N SER A 43 10.94 -9.23 18.94
CA SER A 43 9.95 -8.36 19.60
C SER A 43 10.29 -8.18 21.09
N ARG A 44 10.25 -6.97 21.67
CA ARG A 44 9.85 -5.67 21.14
C ARG A 44 11.01 -5.00 20.39
N LEU A 45 10.87 -4.76 19.08
CA LEU A 45 11.98 -4.21 18.29
C LEU A 45 11.90 -2.70 18.20
N HIS A 46 13.01 -2.03 18.51
CA HIS A 46 13.19 -0.61 18.38
C HIS A 46 14.13 -0.33 17.21
N LEU A 47 13.56 0.16 16.11
CA LEU A 47 14.38 0.59 14.99
C LEU A 47 15.15 1.88 15.35
N PRO A 48 16.33 2.10 14.74
CA PRO A 48 17.19 3.25 15.00
C PRO A 48 16.47 4.59 14.83
N GLU A 49 17.15 5.67 15.23
CA GLU A 49 16.72 7.05 15.04
C GLU A 49 16.85 7.52 13.58
N VAL A 50 16.30 6.71 12.68
CA VAL A 50 16.22 6.94 11.24
C VAL A 50 14.78 6.69 10.81
N TYR A 51 14.28 7.47 9.87
CA TYR A 51 12.91 7.32 9.40
C TYR A 51 12.71 6.01 8.61
N PHE A 52 11.70 5.24 9.00
CA PHE A 52 11.42 3.89 8.50
C PHE A 52 11.16 3.79 6.99
N TYR A 53 10.71 4.88 6.35
CA TYR A 53 10.35 4.88 4.93
C TYR A 53 11.38 5.58 4.04
N CYS A 54 11.93 6.72 4.47
CA CYS A 54 12.85 7.50 3.65
C CYS A 54 14.33 7.29 4.00
N ALA A 55 14.62 6.61 5.12
CA ALA A 55 15.96 6.37 5.64
C ALA A 55 16.79 7.63 5.92
N ALA A 56 16.17 8.80 5.99
CA ALA A 56 16.84 10.01 6.45
C ALA A 56 16.98 9.98 7.98
N ASP A 57 18.06 10.59 8.47
CA ASP A 57 18.27 10.77 9.91
C ASP A 57 17.17 11.65 10.50
N ILE A 58 16.83 11.42 11.77
CA ILE A 58 15.84 12.24 12.46
C ILE A 58 16.51 13.55 12.86
N VAL A 59 16.16 14.63 12.16
CA VAL A 59 16.68 15.99 12.42
C VAL A 59 15.61 16.88 13.06
N ASP A 60 14.33 16.51 12.93
CA ASP A 60 13.19 17.35 13.30
C ASP A 60 12.46 16.85 14.56
N ASP A 61 12.04 17.79 15.41
CA ASP A 61 11.15 17.56 16.56
C ASP A 61 9.75 17.07 16.14
N ASP A 62 9.34 17.33 14.89
CA ASP A 62 8.06 16.89 14.32
C ASP A 62 8.04 15.40 13.92
N SER A 63 9.11 14.66 14.24
CA SER A 63 9.16 13.22 14.00
C SER A 63 8.12 12.48 14.85
N ARG A 64 7.27 11.67 14.19
CA ARG A 64 6.27 10.87 14.89
C ARG A 64 6.83 9.49 15.18
N ARG A 65 7.05 9.17 16.45
CA ARG A 65 7.32 7.78 16.87
C ARG A 65 6.00 7.00 16.85
N LYS A 66 6.00 5.88 16.14
CA LYS A 66 4.85 4.98 16.03
C LYS A 66 5.19 3.62 16.63
N CYS A 67 4.17 2.97 17.18
CA CYS A 67 4.22 1.58 17.61
C CYS A 67 3.21 0.79 16.78
N ALA A 68 3.71 -0.17 15.99
CA ALA A 68 2.85 -1.17 15.36
C ALA A 68 2.73 -2.37 16.30
N LYS A 69 1.48 -2.70 16.65
CA LYS A 69 1.11 -3.83 17.50
C LYS A 69 0.44 -4.88 16.64
N PHE A 70 1.03 -6.08 16.61
CA PHE A 70 0.47 -7.22 15.91
C PHE A 70 0.02 -8.26 16.93
N TYR A 71 -1.25 -8.63 16.88
CA TYR A 71 -1.82 -9.60 17.81
C TYR A 71 -1.86 -10.97 17.12
N ARG A 72 -1.25 -12.00 17.70
CA ARG A 72 -1.21 -13.35 17.12
C ARG A 72 -1.79 -14.38 18.08
N ARG A 73 -2.71 -15.20 17.59
CA ARG A 73 -3.25 -16.34 18.34
C ARG A 73 -2.48 -17.60 17.97
N HIS A 74 -2.15 -18.39 18.98
CA HIS A 74 -1.63 -19.74 18.77
C HIS A 74 -2.78 -20.63 18.30
N ARG A 75 -2.59 -21.30 17.16
CA ARG A 75 -3.62 -22.17 16.57
C ARG A 75 -3.85 -23.45 17.37
N GLU A 76 -2.85 -23.85 18.18
CA GLU A 76 -2.80 -25.16 18.84
C GLU A 76 -2.83 -25.10 20.37
N GLU A 77 -2.79 -23.92 20.99
CA GLU A 77 -2.74 -23.80 22.45
C GLU A 77 -3.72 -22.74 22.98
N LEU A 78 -4.39 -23.04 24.10
CA LEU A 78 -5.22 -22.12 24.93
C LEU A 78 -4.42 -20.95 25.55
N ARG A 79 -3.30 -20.56 24.95
CA ARG A 79 -2.45 -19.47 25.42
C ARG A 79 -3.09 -18.12 25.07
N PRO A 80 -2.87 -17.09 25.91
CA PRO A 80 -3.25 -15.73 25.56
C PRO A 80 -2.54 -15.31 24.27
N PRO A 81 -3.17 -14.43 23.46
CA PRO A 81 -2.57 -13.94 22.22
C PRO A 81 -1.22 -13.26 22.50
N THR A 82 -0.21 -13.59 21.70
CA THR A 82 1.10 -12.94 21.75
C THR A 82 1.00 -11.57 21.07
N VAL A 83 1.49 -10.53 21.75
CA VAL A 83 1.56 -9.17 21.21
C VAL A 83 2.96 -8.89 20.73
N VAL A 84 3.13 -8.79 19.42
CA VAL A 84 4.38 -8.45 18.75
C VAL A 84 4.43 -6.94 18.56
N ARG A 85 5.54 -6.29 18.92
CA ARG A 85 5.67 -4.82 18.86
C ARG A 85 6.86 -4.37 18.01
N LEU A 86 6.62 -3.38 17.17
CA LEU A 86 7.64 -2.67 16.39
C LEU A 86 7.54 -1.17 16.65
N PHE A 87 8.63 -0.58 17.14
CA PHE A 87 8.78 0.85 17.32
C PHE A 87 9.62 1.45 16.19
N TYR A 88 9.07 2.45 15.51
CA TYR A 88 9.70 3.07 14.35
C TYR A 88 9.33 4.55 14.23
N SER A 89 10.17 5.33 13.55
CA SER A 89 9.94 6.76 13.34
C SER A 89 9.47 7.05 11.92
N VAL A 90 8.57 8.02 11.79
CA VAL A 90 8.03 8.48 10.50
C VAL A 90 8.24 9.98 10.36
N CYS A 91 8.73 10.40 9.20
CA CYS A 91 8.96 11.81 8.89
C CYS A 91 7.64 12.54 8.64
N SER A 92 7.56 13.83 8.96
CA SER A 92 6.35 14.65 8.72
C SER A 92 5.89 14.60 7.26
N GLY A 93 6.83 14.66 6.31
CA GLY A 93 6.55 14.51 4.87
C GLY A 93 6.11 13.12 4.44
N CYS A 94 6.45 12.08 5.21
CA CYS A 94 6.03 10.71 4.99
C CYS A 94 4.60 10.51 5.52
N ALA A 95 4.33 11.03 6.72
CA ALA A 95 3.03 10.99 7.37
C ALA A 95 1.98 11.81 6.60
N SER A 96 2.33 13.00 6.09
CA SER A 96 1.39 13.84 5.34
C SER A 96 0.94 13.19 4.02
N LYS A 97 1.82 12.43 3.38
CA LYS A 97 1.48 11.64 2.17
C LYS A 97 0.54 10.48 2.49
N ASP A 98 0.74 9.83 3.64
CA ASP A 98 -0.15 8.77 4.14
C ASP A 98 -1.55 9.32 4.46
N ASP A 99 -1.62 10.45 5.17
CA ASP A 99 -2.88 11.12 5.51
C ASP A 99 -3.63 11.60 4.25
N ALA A 100 -2.91 12.19 3.29
CA ALA A 100 -3.48 12.63 2.02
C ALA A 100 -4.04 11.45 1.20
N TRP A 101 -3.36 10.30 1.23
CA TRP A 101 -3.82 9.11 0.54
C TRP A 101 -4.99 8.44 1.24
N THR A 102 -4.98 8.35 2.56
CA THR A 102 -6.06 7.74 3.35
C THR A 102 -7.37 8.53 3.15
N ARG A 103 -7.29 9.87 3.09
CA ARG A 103 -8.45 10.72 2.75
C ARG A 103 -8.91 10.55 1.30
N ARG A 104 -8.02 10.20 0.38
CA ARG A 104 -8.32 10.05 -1.07
C ARG A 104 -8.58 8.60 -1.48
N GLY A 105 -8.50 7.62 -0.58
CA GLY A 105 -8.64 6.20 -0.91
C GLY A 105 -9.98 5.87 -1.57
N SER A 106 -11.07 6.52 -1.14
CA SER A 106 -12.37 6.40 -1.79
C SER A 106 -12.40 7.02 -3.19
N ILE A 107 -11.70 8.14 -3.40
CA ILE A 107 -11.60 8.81 -4.70
C ILE A 107 -10.81 7.95 -5.69
N VAL A 108 -9.72 7.33 -5.24
CA VAL A 108 -8.90 6.43 -6.06
C VAL A 108 -9.70 5.19 -6.46
N PHE A 109 -10.38 4.55 -5.49
CA PHE A 109 -11.26 3.42 -5.77
C PHE A 109 -12.39 3.79 -6.74
N ASN A 110 -13.08 4.91 -6.49
CA ASN A 110 -14.14 5.41 -7.37
C ASN A 110 -13.61 5.72 -8.78
N SER A 111 -12.41 6.28 -8.89
CA SER A 111 -11.80 6.55 -10.21
C SER A 111 -11.49 5.27 -10.98
N GLN A 112 -11.04 4.21 -10.32
CA GLN A 112 -10.81 2.90 -10.95
C GLN A 112 -12.14 2.26 -11.39
N VAL A 113 -13.18 2.35 -10.58
CA VAL A 113 -14.53 1.85 -10.94
C VAL A 113 -15.09 2.60 -12.13
N VAL A 114 -15.02 3.94 -12.13
CA VAL A 114 -15.49 4.78 -13.25
C VAL A 114 -14.73 4.45 -14.53
N ALA A 115 -13.40 4.31 -14.45
CA ALA A 115 -12.61 3.99 -15.62
C ALA A 115 -12.85 2.57 -16.15
N ALA A 116 -13.12 1.58 -15.29
CA ALA A 116 -13.53 0.25 -15.70
C ALA A 116 -14.88 0.27 -16.45
N ILE A 117 -15.86 1.02 -15.92
CA ILE A 117 -17.16 1.23 -16.58
C ILE A 117 -16.97 1.90 -17.94
N LEU A 118 -16.19 2.99 -18.00
CA LEU A 118 -15.90 3.68 -19.27
C LEU A 118 -15.22 2.75 -20.28
N SER A 119 -14.29 1.89 -19.84
CA SER A 119 -13.62 0.93 -20.71
C SER A 119 -14.60 -0.08 -21.31
N VAL A 120 -15.57 -0.57 -20.52
CA VAL A 120 -16.63 -1.46 -21.02
C VAL A 120 -17.52 -0.75 -22.03
N VAL A 121 -17.95 0.48 -21.73
CA VAL A 121 -18.77 1.29 -22.65
C VAL A 121 -18.03 1.53 -23.97
N LEU A 122 -16.73 1.86 -23.92
CA LEU A 122 -15.89 2.05 -25.11
C LEU A 122 -15.80 0.79 -25.99
N ILE A 123 -15.72 -0.40 -25.37
CA ILE A 123 -15.69 -1.67 -26.12
C ILE A 123 -17.05 -1.91 -26.80
N PHE A 124 -18.16 -1.71 -26.10
CA PHE A 124 -19.50 -1.86 -26.70
C PHE A 124 -19.73 -0.89 -27.85
N GLU A 125 -19.31 0.37 -27.69
CA GLU A 125 -19.40 1.38 -28.75
C GLU A 125 -18.50 1.04 -29.95
N LEU A 126 -17.30 0.49 -29.73
CA LEU A 126 -16.45 0.00 -30.81
C LEU A 126 -17.15 -1.09 -31.64
N PHE A 127 -17.82 -2.04 -30.99
CA PHE A 127 -18.60 -3.06 -31.70
C PHE A 127 -19.78 -2.45 -32.47
N SER A 128 -20.47 -1.46 -31.91
CA SER A 128 -21.55 -0.74 -32.59
C SER A 128 -21.05 0.02 -33.82
N VAL A 129 -19.91 0.71 -33.73
CA VAL A 129 -19.31 1.43 -34.87
C VAL A 129 -18.86 0.47 -35.96
N ILE A 130 -18.24 -0.66 -35.61
CA ILE A 130 -17.85 -1.69 -36.59
C ILE A 130 -19.09 -2.24 -37.32
N ALA A 131 -20.16 -2.54 -36.58
CA ALA A 131 -21.41 -3.04 -37.16
C ALA A 131 -22.09 -2.01 -38.08
N ILE A 132 -22.04 -0.71 -37.71
CA ILE A 132 -22.53 0.37 -38.57
C ILE A 132 -21.65 0.51 -39.82
N TYR A 133 -20.32 0.41 -39.69
CA TYR A 133 -19.41 0.53 -40.84
C TYR A 133 -19.62 -0.59 -41.86
N GLU A 134 -19.89 -1.82 -41.40
CA GLU A 134 -20.19 -2.96 -42.29
C GLU A 134 -21.57 -2.86 -42.94
N SER A 135 -22.51 -2.12 -42.36
CA SER A 135 -23.89 -1.97 -42.84
C SER A 135 -24.21 -0.60 -43.47
N ALA A 136 -23.25 0.33 -43.46
CA ALA A 136 -23.49 1.70 -43.90
C ALA A 136 -23.44 1.83 -45.42
N GLU A 137 -24.59 2.14 -46.02
CA GLU A 137 -24.70 2.51 -47.43
C GLU A 137 -24.47 4.02 -47.68
N SER A 138 -24.39 4.85 -46.63
CA SER A 138 -24.30 6.31 -46.74
C SER A 138 -23.03 6.90 -46.11
N GLU A 139 -22.39 7.83 -46.81
CA GLU A 139 -21.17 8.52 -46.36
C GLU A 139 -21.37 9.31 -45.05
N PHE A 140 -22.59 9.80 -44.79
CA PHE A 140 -22.93 10.53 -43.56
C PHE A 140 -22.80 9.65 -42.30
N ALA A 141 -23.22 8.39 -42.36
CA ALA A 141 -23.12 7.46 -41.23
C ALA A 141 -21.66 7.14 -40.88
N ILE A 142 -20.79 7.04 -41.90
CA ILE A 142 -19.35 6.81 -41.74
C ILE A 142 -18.69 7.98 -41.00
N VAL A 143 -19.01 9.23 -41.38
CA VAL A 143 -18.45 10.43 -40.75
C VAL A 143 -18.89 10.56 -39.29
N VAL A 144 -20.17 10.32 -39.00
CA VAL A 144 -20.70 10.38 -37.63
C VAL A 144 -20.05 9.31 -36.75
N GLY A 145 -19.91 8.08 -37.25
CA GLY A 145 -19.22 7.00 -36.54
C GLY A 145 -17.76 7.33 -36.22
N ALA A 146 -17.04 7.95 -37.16
CA ALA A 146 -15.65 8.38 -36.95
C ALA A 146 -15.51 9.48 -35.88
N ILE A 147 -16.43 10.46 -35.85
CA ILE A 147 -16.43 11.53 -34.84
C ILE A 147 -16.72 10.95 -33.44
N VAL A 148 -17.71 10.06 -33.32
CA VAL A 148 -18.03 9.39 -32.05
C VAL A 148 -16.85 8.58 -31.56
N PHE A 149 -16.21 7.80 -32.44
CA PHE A 149 -15.02 7.02 -32.10
C PHE A 149 -13.86 7.90 -31.62
N PHE A 150 -13.62 9.05 -32.27
CA PHE A 150 -12.56 9.98 -31.87
C PHE A 150 -12.80 10.59 -30.48
N LEU A 151 -14.03 11.05 -30.20
CA LEU A 151 -14.40 11.62 -28.90
C LEU A 151 -14.29 10.58 -27.77
N LEU A 152 -14.73 9.36 -28.05
CA LEU A 152 -14.61 8.22 -27.14
C LEU A 152 -13.15 7.86 -26.87
N GLY A 153 -12.30 7.85 -27.89
CA GLY A 153 -10.85 7.64 -27.75
C GLY A 153 -10.19 8.67 -26.83
N LEU A 154 -10.54 9.96 -26.97
CA LEU A 154 -10.03 11.02 -26.08
C LEU A 154 -10.45 10.80 -24.62
N CYS A 155 -11.71 10.42 -24.38
CA CYS A 155 -12.19 10.07 -23.05
C CYS A 155 -11.45 8.87 -22.45
N GLY A 156 -11.17 7.84 -23.26
CA GLY A 156 -10.40 6.66 -22.85
C GLY A 156 -8.97 7.01 -22.42
N VAL A 157 -8.26 7.84 -23.19
CA VAL A 157 -6.90 8.28 -22.86
C VAL A 157 -6.87 9.10 -21.56
N ALA A 158 -7.85 9.99 -21.37
CA ALA A 158 -7.95 10.79 -20.14
C ALA A 158 -8.21 9.91 -18.90
N ALA A 159 -9.13 8.94 -19.02
CA ALA A 159 -9.42 7.99 -17.95
C ALA A 159 -8.20 7.11 -17.61
N PHE A 160 -7.49 6.60 -18.63
CA PHE A 160 -6.28 5.81 -18.44
C PHE A 160 -5.16 6.63 -17.78
N GLY A 161 -4.95 7.87 -18.21
CA GLY A 161 -3.99 8.79 -17.58
C GLY A 161 -4.28 9.05 -16.10
N ALA A 162 -5.56 9.18 -15.74
CA ALA A 162 -5.98 9.33 -14.35
C ALA A 162 -5.69 8.07 -13.52
N ILE A 163 -5.97 6.87 -14.05
CA ILE A 163 -5.67 5.59 -13.37
C ILE A 163 -4.17 5.45 -13.14
N VAL A 164 -3.36 5.59 -14.19
CA VAL A 164 -1.90 5.42 -14.10
C VAL A 164 -1.30 6.46 -13.15
N GLY A 165 -1.79 7.70 -13.18
CA GLY A 165 -1.40 8.73 -12.22
C GLY A 165 -1.73 8.36 -10.77
N CYS A 166 -2.92 7.83 -10.52
CA CYS A 166 -3.34 7.35 -9.21
C CYS A 166 -2.50 6.15 -8.73
N GLU A 167 -2.30 5.12 -9.57
CA GLU A 167 -1.48 3.96 -9.23
C GLU A 167 -0.03 4.35 -8.97
N TYR A 168 0.55 5.20 -9.82
CA TYR A 168 1.90 5.73 -9.60
C TYR A 168 2.00 6.46 -8.27
N CYS A 169 1.01 7.28 -7.90
CA CYS A 169 0.99 7.93 -6.60
C CYS A 169 0.85 6.92 -5.46
N SER A 170 0.05 5.86 -5.61
CA SER A 170 -0.12 4.79 -4.62
C SER A 170 1.18 4.06 -4.30
N THR A 171 2.08 3.90 -5.28
CA THR A 171 3.38 3.26 -5.07
C THR A 171 4.34 4.10 -4.22
N LYS A 172 4.10 5.42 -4.13
CA LYS A 172 4.92 6.36 -3.35
C LYS A 172 4.41 6.60 -1.93
N VAL A 173 3.27 6.03 -1.56
CA VAL A 173 2.69 6.16 -0.23
C VAL A 173 3.36 5.16 0.72
N SER A 174 3.73 5.63 1.90
CA SER A 174 4.23 4.78 2.98
C SER A 174 3.14 3.80 3.39
N LYS A 175 3.37 2.50 3.19
CA LYS A 175 2.42 1.46 3.57
C LYS A 175 2.66 1.07 5.02
N THR A 176 1.59 0.85 5.76
CA THR A 176 1.65 0.35 7.14
C THR A 176 2.51 -0.90 7.26
N PRO A 177 3.40 -1.01 8.26
CA PRO A 177 4.23 -2.20 8.44
C PRO A 177 3.35 -3.44 8.57
N LYS A 178 3.77 -4.53 7.95
CA LYS A 178 3.01 -5.79 7.98
C LYS A 178 3.89 -6.92 8.46
N LEU A 179 3.47 -7.59 9.53
CA LEU A 179 4.08 -8.81 10.03
C LEU A 179 3.81 -9.96 9.03
N VAL A 180 4.89 -10.54 8.52
CA VAL A 180 4.88 -11.63 7.53
C VAL A 180 5.00 -12.99 8.21
N ARG A 181 5.86 -13.08 9.22
CA ARG A 181 6.14 -14.30 9.95
C ARG A 181 6.52 -13.95 11.38
N PHE A 182 6.07 -14.77 12.32
CA PHE A 182 6.48 -14.77 13.71
C PHE A 182 6.86 -16.20 14.12
N ASP A 183 8.07 -16.39 14.63
CA ASP A 183 8.59 -17.68 15.06
C ASP A 183 9.38 -17.53 16.37
N GLY A 184 8.91 -18.16 17.44
CA GLY A 184 9.39 -17.90 18.80
C GLY A 184 9.18 -16.43 19.16
N ASP A 185 10.29 -15.67 19.30
CA ASP A 185 10.27 -14.23 19.52
C ASP A 185 10.71 -13.41 18.28
N MET A 186 11.13 -14.09 17.21
CA MET A 186 11.61 -13.47 15.97
C MET A 186 10.43 -13.05 15.11
N MET A 187 10.43 -11.79 14.70
CA MET A 187 9.46 -11.24 13.77
C MET A 187 10.09 -10.82 12.45
N VAL A 188 9.34 -11.03 11.38
CA VAL A 188 9.69 -10.59 10.02
C VAL A 188 8.67 -9.56 9.56
N ILE A 189 9.11 -8.32 9.40
CA ILE A 189 8.28 -7.17 9.02
C ILE A 189 8.55 -6.80 7.57
N SER A 190 7.47 -6.70 6.79
CA SER A 190 7.48 -6.17 5.43
C SER A 190 7.02 -4.71 5.38
N ARG A 191 7.18 -4.09 4.19
CA ARG A 191 6.79 -2.71 3.89
C ARG A 191 7.64 -1.64 4.56
N ALA A 192 8.86 -1.99 4.97
CA ALA A 192 9.92 -1.01 5.17
C ALA A 192 10.19 -0.26 3.86
N GLY A 193 10.59 1.01 3.95
CA GLY A 193 10.90 1.79 2.76
C GLY A 193 12.10 1.21 2.02
N LYS A 194 12.09 1.29 0.67
CA LYS A 194 13.20 0.78 -0.16
C LYS A 194 14.55 1.34 0.30
N LYS A 195 14.60 2.65 0.56
CA LYS A 195 15.82 3.34 1.04
C LYS A 195 16.26 2.85 2.42
N PHE A 196 15.31 2.44 3.28
CA PHE A 196 15.62 1.92 4.60
C PHE A 196 16.26 0.53 4.48
N CYS A 197 15.67 -0.33 3.66
CA CYS A 197 16.24 -1.64 3.37
C CYS A 197 17.61 -1.55 2.68
N GLU A 198 17.80 -0.60 1.75
CA GLU A 198 19.11 -0.34 1.11
C GLU A 198 20.17 0.20 2.07
N ARG A 199 19.77 0.94 3.12
CA ARG A 199 20.70 1.49 4.12
C ARG A 199 21.19 0.43 5.12
N TYR A 200 20.36 -0.58 5.41
CA TYR A 200 20.60 -1.54 6.49
C TYR A 200 20.72 -3.00 6.03
N GLY A 201 20.59 -3.28 4.74
CA GLY A 201 20.74 -4.62 4.14
C GLY A 201 21.97 -4.73 3.27
#